data_AF-A0A924D2G3-F1
#
_entry.id   AF-A0A924D2G3-F1
#
_cell.length_a   1.000
_cell.length_b   1.000
_cell.length_c   1.000
_cell.angle_alpha   90.00
_cell.angle_beta   90.00
_cell.angle_gamma   90.00
#
_symmetry.space_group_name_H-M   'P 1'
#
loop_
_entity.id
_entity.type
_entity.pdbx_description
1 polymer ?
#
loop_
_entity_poly.entity_id
_entity_poly.type
_entity_poly.pdbx_seq_one_letter_code
_entity_poly.pdbx_strand_id
1 'polypeptide(L)' 'MGKFGFSFSLNRLLGISQAKQSFARSTGIPTTKSGMQRKIGASLFKMLFKK' A
#
# COMPACT_ATOMS: atom_id res chain seq x y z
N MET A 1 0.14 -12.56 -19.90
CA MET A 1 -1.02 -11.92 -19.23
C MET A 1 -2.28 -12.53 -19.83
N GLY A 2 -3.16 -13.12 -19.02
CA GLY A 2 -4.36 -13.81 -19.51
C GLY A 2 -5.33 -12.84 -20.19
N LYS A 3 -6.07 -13.35 -21.18
CA LYS A 3 -6.96 -12.66 -22.14
C LYS A 3 -8.00 -11.69 -21.54
N PHE A 4 -8.17 -11.67 -20.21
CA PHE A 4 -9.17 -10.89 -19.50
C PHE A 4 -8.63 -9.96 -18.40
N GLY A 5 -7.31 -9.82 -18.22
CA GLY A 5 -6.72 -8.84 -17.27
C GLY A 5 -7.01 -9.07 -15.78
N PHE A 6 -7.89 -10.00 -15.42
CA PHE A 6 -8.17 -10.38 -14.03
C PHE A 6 -7.19 -11.46 -13.58
N SER A 7 -6.45 -11.17 -12.50
CA SER A 7 -5.64 -12.14 -11.78
C SER A 7 -6.39 -12.57 -10.53
N PHE A 8 -6.95 -13.77 -10.59
CA PHE A 8 -7.73 -14.35 -9.51
C PHE A 8 -6.79 -14.74 -8.37
N SER A 9 -7.15 -14.35 -7.14
CA SER A 9 -6.38 -14.68 -5.94
C SER A 9 -7.35 -14.94 -4.80
N LEU A 10 -7.13 -16.04 -4.08
CA LEU A 10 -7.92 -16.41 -2.90
C LEU A 10 -7.94 -15.29 -1.85
N ASN A 11 -6.85 -14.54 -1.72
CA ASN A 11 -6.77 -13.41 -0.79
C ASN A 11 -7.73 -12.25 -1.13
N ARG A 12 -8.11 -12.09 -2.42
CA ARG A 12 -9.15 -11.13 -2.84
C ARG A 12 -10.55 -11.68 -2.58
N LEU A 13 -10.78 -12.96 -2.86
CA LEU A 13 -12.06 -13.63 -2.61
C LEU A 13 -12.42 -13.67 -1.13
N LEU A 14 -11.45 -14.02 -0.28
CA LEU A 14 -11.59 -14.06 1.17
C LEU A 14 -11.67 -12.65 1.79
N GLY A 15 -11.62 -11.58 0.99
CA GLY A 15 -11.77 -10.20 1.47
C GLY A 15 -10.55 -9.61 2.19
N ILE A 16 -9.48 -10.39 2.41
CA ILE A 16 -8.26 -9.95 3.12
C ILE A 16 -7.63 -8.73 2.42
N SER A 17 -7.62 -8.73 1.09
CA SER A 17 -7.15 -7.56 0.32
C SER A 17 -8.02 -6.32 0.53
N GLN A 18 -9.34 -6.48 0.62
CA GLN A 18 -10.26 -5.36 0.85
C GLN A 18 -10.09 -4.79 2.25
N ALA A 19 -9.93 -5.64 3.27
CA ALA A 19 -9.68 -5.20 4.65
C ALA A 19 -8.39 -4.37 4.77
N LYS A 20 -7.28 -4.84 4.18
CA LYS A 20 -6.01 -4.09 4.13
C LYS A 20 -6.15 -2.76 3.41
N GLN A 21 -6.91 -2.73 2.32
CA GLN A 21 -7.14 -1.51 1.55
C GLN A 21 -8.02 -0.50 2.29
N SER A 22 -9.08 -0.96 2.95
CA SER A 22 -9.94 -0.13 3.79
C SER A 22 -9.13 0.48 4.93
N PHE A 23 -8.34 -0.33 5.65
CA PHE A 23 -7.45 0.15 6.71
C PHE A 23 -6.46 1.21 6.20
N ALA A 24 -5.81 0.96 5.06
CA ALA A 24 -4.86 1.91 4.47
C ALA A 24 -5.52 3.24 4.06
N ARG A 25 -6.77 3.22 3.58
CA ARG A 25 -7.54 4.42 3.23
C ARG A 25 -7.99 5.19 4.47
N SER A 26 -8.48 4.49 5.49
CA SER A 26 -8.97 5.12 6.72
C SER A 26 -7.84 5.71 7.56
N THR A 27 -6.70 5.02 7.67
CA THR A 27 -5.56 5.50 8.48
C THR A 27 -4.55 6.34 7.70
N GLY A 28 -4.58 6.29 6.37
CA GLY A 28 -3.55 6.89 5.51
C GLY A 28 -2.17 6.23 5.67
N ILE A 29 -2.08 5.08 6.35
CA ILE A 29 -0.85 4.35 6.55
C ILE A 29 -0.74 3.26 5.47
N PRO A 30 0.32 3.27 4.65
CA PRO A 30 0.51 2.23 3.65
C PRO A 30 0.78 0.89 4.33
N THR A 31 -0.04 -0.12 4.01
CA THR A 31 0.12 -1.50 4.50
C THR A 31 1.14 -2.31 3.69
N THR A 32 1.84 -1.67 2.74
CA THR A 32 2.86 -2.29 1.90
C THR A 32 4.26 -1.84 2.34
N LYS A 33 5.24 -2.75 2.26
CA LYS A 33 6.63 -2.45 2.63
C LYS A 33 7.20 -1.28 1.83
N SER A 34 6.96 -1.25 0.52
CA SER A 34 7.40 -0.17 -0.37
C SER A 34 6.72 1.17 -0.05
N GLY A 35 5.41 1.16 0.25
CA GLY A 35 4.69 2.37 0.64
C GLY A 35 5.20 2.93 1.97
N MET A 36 5.48 2.05 2.94
CA MET A 36 6.04 2.45 4.23
C MET A 36 7.46 3.02 4.08
N GLN A 37 8.32 2.39 3.28
CA GLN A 37 9.64 2.91 2.94
C GLN A 37 9.57 4.29 2.29
N ARG A 38 8.63 4.53 1.37
CA ARG A 38 8.40 5.86 0.78
C ARG A 38 7.96 6.89 1.81
N LYS A 39 7.04 6.53 2.71
CA LYS A 39 6.55 7.45 3.76
C LYS A 39 7.67 7.85 4.72
N ILE A 40 8.47 6.87 5.16
CA ILE A 40 9.63 7.09 6.02
C ILE A 40 10.71 7.87 5.27
N GLY A 41 11.05 7.47 4.06
CA GLY A 41 12.03 8.15 3.21
C GLY A 41 11.67 9.61 2.96
N ALA A 42 10.41 9.91 2.63
CA ALA A 42 9.93 11.30 2.49
C ALA A 42 10.01 12.10 3.79
N SER A 43 9.75 11.45 4.93
CA SER A 43 9.86 12.09 6.26
C SER A 43 11.31 12.40 6.62
N LEU A 44 12.22 11.44 6.38
CA LEU A 44 13.66 11.62 6.56
C LEU A 44 14.22 12.69 5.63
N PHE A 45 13.82 12.70 4.35
CA PHE A 45 14.23 13.74 3.40
C PHE A 45 13.77 15.13 3.84
N LYS A 46 12.53 15.28 4.29
CA LYS A 46 12.02 16.56 4.84
C LYS A 46 12.81 17.02 6.07
N MET A 47 13.25 16.08 6.91
CA MET A 47 13.99 16.39 8.13
C MET A 47 15.45 16.75 7.84
N LEU A 48 16.08 16.05 6.90
CA LEU A 48 17.50 16.20 6.55
C LEU A 48 17.76 17.35 5.58
N PHE A 49 16.91 17.52 4.57
CA PHE A 49 17.02 18.58 3.56
C PHE A 49 16.09 19.75 3.87
N LYS A 50 15.86 19.96 5.16
CA LYS A 50 15.04 21.05 5.68
C LYS A 50 15.61 22.39 5.21
N LYS A 51 15.05 22.92 4.13
CA LYS A 51 14.84 24.37 4.00
C LYS A 51 13.56 24.71 4.76
#